data_AF-A0A4Y3UQ34-F1
#
_entry.id   AF-A0A4Y3UQ34-F1
#
_cell.length_a   1.000
_cell.length_b   1.000
_cell.length_c   1.000
_cell.angle_alpha   90.00
_cell.angle_beta   90.00
_cell.angle_gamma   90.00
#
_symmetry.space_group_name_H-M   'P 1'
#
loop_
_entity.id
_entity.type
_entity.pdbx_description
1 polymer ?
#
loop_
_entity_poly.entity_id
_entity_poly.type
_entity_poly.pdbx_seq_one_letter_code
_entity_poly.pdbx_strand_id
1 'polypeptide(L)'
;MTVSSDAPRAAKNYEHIFARVVPMSIDVRRPLAVDLFAGAGGLSLGLEQAGFEIAASVEFDPIHAAVHEFNFPYGKTFAADVSKITGKQIREQSEIGDREIHLVAGGPPCQGISMIGRRAIDDPRNALLKEFVRVVLELKPRYFLMENVAGLMVGGHRQLVDEVVEMVEADGEYRVVAPIKVLQAADYGSPQSRRRVFVMGARKDVALPSYPEATHTPRTIKGVVPKSTALPLGPSVIEALGDLPDADQFPELLHDDNTSGVTYGKPSDYAAKLRGSKKDASDYSRPRPRLADELTSSARTVHTKKSIDRFASAEPGTTETVSRFLRLHPDGLCNTLRAGTASDRGAYTAPRPIHPVYPRVITVREAARLHGYPDWFRFHVTKWNGFREIGNSVPARLGRAVGAAILEADEVTPIKGKPVKLGSTDLLYMTAGQAHDYFGLVERVIPQRDRKVG
;
A
#
# COMPACT_ATOMS: atom_id res chain seq x y z
N MET A 1 24.49 23.80 -45.93
CA MET A 1 25.29 23.85 -44.70
C MET A 1 24.46 23.27 -43.59
N THR A 2 24.81 22.06 -43.20
CA THR A 2 24.30 21.30 -42.06
C THR A 2 24.68 22.01 -40.76
N VAL A 3 23.70 22.22 -39.86
CA VAL A 3 23.98 22.46 -38.45
C VAL A 3 23.19 21.42 -37.66
N SER A 4 23.91 20.35 -37.31
CA SER A 4 23.56 19.43 -36.25
C SER A 4 23.55 20.18 -34.92
N SER A 5 22.54 19.93 -34.08
CA SER A 5 22.55 20.35 -32.67
C SER A 5 22.08 19.19 -31.78
N ASP A 6 22.73 18.04 -31.94
CA ASP A 6 22.73 17.01 -30.89
C ASP A 6 23.77 17.39 -29.84
N ALA A 7 23.35 18.19 -28.86
CA ALA A 7 24.08 18.33 -27.61
C ALA A 7 23.52 17.31 -26.60
N PRO A 8 24.30 16.34 -26.12
CA PRO A 8 23.86 15.44 -25.06
C PRO A 8 23.58 16.28 -23.80
N ARG A 9 22.36 16.17 -23.27
CA ARG A 9 22.02 16.69 -21.93
C ARG A 9 22.95 15.98 -20.95
N ALA A 10 23.91 16.70 -20.39
CA ALA A 10 24.77 16.19 -19.33
C ALA A 10 23.90 15.63 -18.20
N ALA A 11 24.03 14.34 -17.91
CA ALA A 11 23.49 13.73 -16.71
C ALA A 11 24.07 14.51 -15.52
N LYS A 12 23.23 15.25 -14.80
CA LYS A 12 23.65 15.85 -13.53
C LYS A 12 23.82 14.69 -12.56
N ASN A 13 25.06 14.34 -12.24
CA ASN A 13 25.37 13.34 -11.23
C ASN A 13 24.90 13.85 -9.86
N TYR A 14 23.71 13.43 -9.43
CA TYR A 14 23.17 13.71 -8.11
C TYR A 14 23.73 12.78 -7.02
N GLU A 15 24.74 11.95 -7.34
CA GLU A 15 25.43 11.07 -6.37
C GLU A 15 25.98 11.84 -5.16
N HIS A 16 26.25 13.14 -5.31
CA HIS A 16 26.71 14.01 -4.22
C HIS A 16 25.58 14.71 -3.45
N ILE A 17 24.31 14.63 -3.88
CA ILE A 17 23.19 15.34 -3.23
C ILE A 17 22.45 14.45 -2.24
N PHE A 18 22.42 13.13 -2.46
CA PHE A 18 21.79 12.19 -1.55
C PHE A 18 22.81 11.14 -1.13
N ALA A 19 23.34 11.26 0.09
CA ALA A 19 24.15 10.20 0.66
C ALA A 19 23.29 8.93 0.72
N ARG A 20 23.63 7.91 -0.09
CA ARG A 20 23.01 6.59 0.01
C ARG A 20 23.30 6.07 1.41
N VAL A 21 22.29 6.13 2.28
CA VAL A 21 22.33 5.44 3.56
C VAL A 21 22.52 3.98 3.21
N VAL A 22 23.61 3.36 3.67
CA VAL A 22 23.82 1.92 3.47
C VAL A 22 22.62 1.22 4.07
N PRO A 23 21.80 0.50 3.27
CA PRO A 23 20.61 -0.14 3.78
C PRO A 23 21.01 -1.10 4.90
N MET A 24 20.23 -1.11 5.98
CA MET A 24 20.47 -2.05 7.06
C MET A 24 20.28 -3.47 6.55
N SER A 25 21.09 -4.41 7.04
CA SER A 25 21.01 -5.80 6.62
C SER A 25 19.67 -6.45 6.97
N ILE A 26 19.21 -7.37 6.13
CA ILE A 26 18.01 -8.16 6.39
C ILE A 26 18.18 -9.04 7.65
N ASP A 27 17.10 -9.28 8.40
CA ASP A 27 17.12 -10.19 9.56
C ASP A 27 16.79 -11.63 9.14
N VAL A 28 17.81 -12.38 8.75
CA VAL A 28 17.68 -13.75 8.23
C VAL A 28 17.13 -14.79 9.21
N ARG A 29 16.91 -14.41 10.48
CA ARG A 29 16.22 -15.28 11.47
C ARG A 29 14.71 -15.28 11.27
N ARG A 30 14.20 -14.34 10.47
CA ARG A 30 12.79 -14.18 10.15
C ARG A 30 12.51 -14.78 8.76
N PRO A 31 11.28 -15.23 8.51
CA PRO A 31 10.89 -15.75 7.20
C PRO A 31 11.00 -14.66 6.13
N LEU A 32 11.73 -14.92 5.05
CA LEU A 32 12.01 -13.94 4.00
C LEU A 32 10.81 -13.79 3.05
N ALA A 33 10.45 -12.55 2.76
CA ALA A 33 9.41 -12.19 1.80
C ALA A 33 9.94 -11.28 0.68
N VAL A 34 9.39 -11.46 -0.52
CA VAL A 34 9.56 -10.59 -1.69
C VAL A 34 8.20 -9.96 -2.02
N ASP A 35 8.11 -8.63 -2.06
CA ASP A 35 6.88 -7.91 -2.40
C ASP A 35 6.97 -7.32 -3.83
N LEU A 36 6.21 -7.88 -4.76
CA LEU A 36 6.10 -7.42 -6.14
C LEU A 36 4.97 -6.40 -6.26
N PHE A 37 5.18 -5.35 -7.07
CA PHE A 37 4.22 -4.24 -7.19
C PHE A 37 3.97 -3.55 -5.85
N ALA A 38 5.05 -3.34 -5.07
CA ALA A 38 4.98 -3.03 -3.64
C ALA A 38 4.29 -1.69 -3.32
N GLY A 39 4.24 -0.76 -4.28
CA GLY A 39 3.79 0.61 -4.06
C GLY A 39 4.57 1.28 -2.94
N ALA A 40 3.89 2.05 -2.09
CA ALA A 40 4.49 2.58 -0.87
C ALA A 40 4.78 1.52 0.21
N GLY A 41 4.30 0.27 0.05
CA GLY A 41 4.56 -0.83 0.99
C GLY A 41 3.44 -1.12 2.00
N GLY A 42 2.17 -0.97 1.61
CA GLY A 42 1.04 -1.35 2.47
C GLY A 42 0.96 -2.85 2.76
N LEU A 43 1.16 -3.68 1.73
CA LEU A 43 1.24 -5.13 1.88
C LEU A 43 2.52 -5.51 2.62
N SER A 44 3.67 -4.98 2.21
CA SER A 44 4.95 -5.09 2.95
C SER A 44 4.82 -4.80 4.44
N LEU A 45 4.15 -3.70 4.83
CA LEU A 45 3.94 -3.38 6.24
C LEU A 45 3.11 -4.45 6.94
N GLY A 46 2.03 -4.92 6.33
CA GLY A 46 1.20 -5.99 6.89
C GLY A 46 1.99 -7.29 7.10
N LEU A 47 2.77 -7.70 6.09
CA LEU A 47 3.62 -8.88 6.15
C LEU A 47 4.73 -8.73 7.21
N GLU A 48 5.34 -7.55 7.31
CA GLU A 48 6.35 -7.25 8.33
C GLU A 48 5.75 -7.32 9.74
N GLN A 49 4.53 -6.81 9.93
CA GLN A 49 3.77 -6.90 11.17
C GLN A 49 3.35 -8.34 11.50
N ALA A 50 3.18 -9.21 10.49
CA ALA A 50 2.88 -10.63 10.70
C ALA A 50 4.10 -11.41 11.19
N GLY A 51 5.31 -11.01 10.77
CA GLY A 51 6.55 -11.68 11.16
C GLY A 51 7.58 -11.80 10.05
N PHE A 52 7.21 -11.52 8.80
CA PHE A 52 8.12 -11.59 7.66
C PHE A 52 9.20 -10.51 7.69
N GLU A 53 10.33 -10.83 7.09
CA GLU A 53 11.36 -9.87 6.73
C GLU A 53 11.25 -9.57 5.24
N ILE A 54 10.94 -8.31 4.91
CA ILE A 54 10.84 -7.85 3.52
C ILE A 54 12.26 -7.74 2.95
N ALA A 55 12.71 -8.80 2.28
CA ALA A 55 14.09 -8.91 1.81
C ALA A 55 14.30 -8.20 0.47
N ALA A 56 13.26 -8.18 -0.37
CA ALA A 56 13.23 -7.41 -1.60
C ALA A 56 11.82 -6.87 -1.89
N SER A 57 11.76 -5.72 -2.53
CA SER A 57 10.53 -5.17 -3.10
C SER A 57 10.75 -4.69 -4.53
N VAL A 58 9.78 -4.89 -5.41
CA VAL A 58 9.81 -4.41 -6.80
C VAL A 58 8.66 -3.44 -7.01
N GLU A 59 8.96 -2.21 -7.38
CA GLU A 59 7.98 -1.16 -7.64
C GLU A 59 8.32 -0.42 -8.94
N PHE A 60 7.32 -0.20 -9.78
CA PHE A 60 7.53 0.43 -11.08
C PHE A 60 7.67 1.96 -10.97
N ASP A 61 6.87 2.62 -10.14
CA ASP A 61 6.91 4.08 -9.99
C ASP A 61 8.08 4.48 -9.07
N PRO A 62 9.14 5.13 -9.57
CA PRO A 62 10.32 5.45 -8.77
C PRO A 62 9.99 6.37 -7.58
N ILE A 63 8.91 7.16 -7.63
CA ILE A 63 8.47 7.94 -6.47
C ILE A 63 8.00 7.00 -5.34
N HIS A 64 7.14 6.04 -5.69
CA HIS A 64 6.64 5.07 -4.70
C HIS A 64 7.77 4.16 -4.20
N ALA A 65 8.72 3.79 -5.06
CA ALA A 65 9.92 3.05 -4.66
C ALA A 65 10.77 3.84 -3.64
N ALA A 66 10.95 5.15 -3.84
CA ALA A 66 11.66 6.01 -2.88
C ALA A 66 10.91 6.09 -1.53
N VAL A 67 9.57 6.21 -1.56
CA VAL A 67 8.74 6.17 -0.34
C VAL A 67 8.82 4.80 0.35
N HIS A 68 8.84 3.71 -0.41
CA HIS A 68 9.05 2.37 0.13
C HIS A 68 10.41 2.28 0.83
N GLU A 69 11.49 2.71 0.17
CA GLU A 69 12.85 2.70 0.73
C GLU A 69 12.98 3.57 1.99
N PHE A 70 12.25 4.68 2.07
CA PHE A 70 12.16 5.49 3.30
C PHE A 70 11.58 4.69 4.48
N ASN A 71 10.47 3.98 4.26
CA ASN A 71 9.77 3.25 5.32
C ASN A 71 10.43 1.90 5.65
N PHE A 72 11.13 1.32 4.69
CA PHE A 72 11.86 0.05 4.77
C PHE A 72 13.32 0.27 4.33
N PRO A 73 14.16 0.93 5.15
CA PRO A 73 15.56 1.24 4.79
C PRO A 73 16.49 0.02 5.00
N TYR A 74 15.95 -1.16 4.75
CA TYR A 74 16.60 -2.46 4.83
C TYR A 74 16.05 -3.34 3.71
N GLY A 75 16.80 -4.38 3.35
CA GLY A 75 16.49 -5.13 2.13
C GLY A 75 16.66 -4.27 0.88
N LYS A 76 16.30 -4.84 -0.28
CA LYS A 76 16.52 -4.20 -1.57
C LYS A 76 15.20 -3.74 -2.19
N THR A 77 15.04 -2.42 -2.38
CA THR A 77 13.98 -1.87 -3.22
C THR A 77 14.49 -1.71 -4.66
N PHE A 78 13.78 -2.34 -5.59
CA PHE A 78 13.99 -2.24 -7.03
C PHE A 78 12.94 -1.31 -7.62
N ALA A 79 13.38 -0.15 -8.12
CA ALA A 79 12.54 0.67 -9.01
C ALA A 79 12.58 0.06 -10.42
N ALA A 80 11.75 -0.94 -10.69
CA ALA A 80 11.83 -1.73 -11.92
C ALA A 80 10.46 -2.18 -12.44
N ASP A 81 10.38 -2.36 -13.74
CA ASP A 81 9.29 -3.09 -14.39
C ASP A 81 9.44 -4.58 -14.08
N VAL A 82 8.40 -5.20 -13.49
CA VAL A 82 8.40 -6.62 -13.14
C VAL A 82 8.66 -7.49 -14.38
N SER A 83 8.25 -7.07 -15.58
CA SER A 83 8.52 -7.80 -16.83
C SER A 83 10.00 -7.82 -17.25
N LYS A 84 10.82 -6.93 -16.69
CA LYS A 84 12.25 -6.77 -17.02
C LYS A 84 13.19 -7.28 -15.95
N ILE A 85 12.67 -7.73 -14.81
CA ILE A 85 13.45 -8.28 -13.70
C ILE A 85 13.22 -9.79 -13.59
N THR A 86 14.30 -10.51 -13.29
CA THR A 86 14.31 -11.97 -13.09
C THR A 86 14.48 -12.33 -11.63
N GLY A 87 14.02 -13.51 -11.23
CA GLY A 87 14.25 -14.05 -9.90
C GLY A 87 15.73 -14.18 -9.56
N LYS A 88 16.58 -14.47 -10.57
CA LYS A 88 18.05 -14.46 -10.43
C LYS A 88 18.56 -13.08 -10.04
N GLN A 89 18.16 -12.01 -10.74
CA GLN A 89 18.56 -10.65 -10.39
C GLN A 89 18.07 -10.25 -8.99
N ILE A 90 16.84 -10.61 -8.62
CA ILE A 90 16.31 -10.37 -7.28
C ILE A 90 17.20 -11.04 -6.23
N ARG A 91 17.59 -12.30 -6.43
CA ARG A 91 18.47 -13.03 -5.50
C ARG A 91 19.88 -12.45 -5.41
N GLU A 92 20.50 -12.14 -6.55
CA GLU A 92 21.90 -11.68 -6.64
C GLU A 92 22.09 -10.23 -6.19
N GLN A 93 21.11 -9.35 -6.43
CA GLN A 93 21.20 -7.92 -6.12
C GLN A 93 20.55 -7.55 -4.78
N SER A 94 19.96 -8.52 -4.08
CA SER A 94 19.51 -8.39 -2.69
C SER A 94 20.38 -9.24 -1.77
N GLU A 95 20.07 -9.22 -0.47
CA GLU A 95 20.75 -10.05 0.52
C GLU A 95 20.17 -11.48 0.62
N ILE A 96 19.23 -11.86 -0.25
CA ILE A 96 18.59 -13.19 -0.23
C ILE A 96 19.62 -14.28 -0.58
N GLY A 97 20.31 -14.16 -1.72
CA GLY A 97 21.19 -15.22 -2.23
C GLY A 97 20.45 -16.55 -2.44
N ASP A 98 21.06 -17.65 -1.98
CA ASP A 98 20.49 -19.01 -2.09
C ASP A 98 19.53 -19.37 -0.95
N ARG A 99 19.17 -18.41 -0.09
CA ARG A 99 18.27 -18.67 1.04
C ARG A 99 16.86 -18.98 0.57
N GLU A 100 16.14 -19.72 1.41
CA GLU A 100 14.74 -20.06 1.20
C GLU A 100 13.86 -18.81 1.29
N ILE A 101 13.10 -18.55 0.23
CA ILE A 101 12.09 -17.48 0.21
C ILE A 101 10.81 -18.09 0.75
N HIS A 102 10.28 -17.55 1.84
CA HIS A 102 9.07 -18.08 2.45
C HIS A 102 7.85 -17.58 1.69
N LEU A 103 7.87 -16.33 1.22
CA LEU A 103 6.73 -15.72 0.56
C LEU A 103 7.15 -14.84 -0.63
N VAL A 104 6.52 -15.04 -1.79
CA VAL A 104 6.40 -14.00 -2.81
C VAL A 104 4.98 -13.45 -2.79
N ALA A 105 4.83 -12.17 -2.49
CA ALA A 105 3.55 -11.48 -2.45
C ALA A 105 3.47 -10.41 -3.53
N GLY A 106 2.28 -10.00 -3.94
CA GLY A 106 2.13 -8.85 -4.80
C GLY A 106 0.71 -8.57 -5.27
N GLY A 107 0.49 -7.33 -5.73
CA GLY A 107 -0.79 -6.84 -6.24
C GLY A 107 -0.70 -6.41 -7.71
N PRO A 108 -0.56 -7.33 -8.67
CA PRO A 108 -0.44 -6.99 -10.08
C PRO A 108 -1.66 -6.18 -10.56
N PRO A 109 -1.48 -5.00 -11.18
CA PRO A 109 -2.60 -4.19 -11.63
C PRO A 109 -3.34 -4.90 -12.76
N CYS A 110 -4.68 -4.89 -12.69
CA CYS A 110 -5.55 -5.53 -13.69
C CYS A 110 -6.38 -4.46 -14.41
N GLN A 111 -6.23 -4.35 -15.73
CA GLN A 111 -6.90 -3.33 -16.56
C GLN A 111 -7.75 -3.89 -17.72
N GLY A 112 -7.66 -5.19 -18.02
CA GLY A 112 -8.31 -5.81 -19.17
C GLY A 112 -9.55 -6.66 -18.83
N ILE A 113 -10.54 -6.67 -19.73
CA ILE A 113 -11.62 -7.65 -19.79
C ILE A 113 -11.43 -8.44 -21.09
N SER A 114 -11.55 -9.77 -21.06
CA SER A 114 -11.43 -10.58 -22.28
C SER A 114 -12.61 -10.36 -23.22
N MET A 115 -12.34 -10.47 -24.52
CA MET A 115 -13.36 -10.62 -25.56
C MET A 115 -13.68 -12.11 -25.70
N ILE A 116 -14.96 -12.43 -25.92
CA ILE A 116 -15.46 -13.81 -26.08
C ILE A 116 -14.59 -14.60 -27.08
N GLY A 117 -14.06 -15.75 -26.66
CA GLY A 117 -13.32 -16.71 -27.50
C GLY A 117 -11.78 -16.70 -27.40
N ARG A 118 -11.17 -15.75 -26.67
CA ARG A 118 -9.72 -15.76 -26.34
C ARG A 118 -9.47 -15.92 -24.84
N ARG A 119 -8.33 -16.51 -24.44
CA ARG A 119 -7.90 -16.53 -23.04
C ARG A 119 -7.74 -15.10 -22.53
N ALA A 120 -8.23 -14.85 -21.34
CA ALA A 120 -8.25 -13.51 -20.76
C ALA A 120 -6.84 -13.00 -20.43
N ILE A 121 -5.94 -13.91 -20.07
CA ILE A 121 -4.56 -13.66 -19.70
C ILE A 121 -3.68 -13.29 -20.91
N ASP A 122 -4.08 -13.68 -22.12
CA ASP A 122 -3.37 -13.32 -23.36
C ASP A 122 -3.62 -11.88 -23.79
N ASP A 123 -4.53 -11.18 -23.13
CA ASP A 123 -4.69 -9.74 -23.29
C ASP A 123 -3.43 -9.01 -22.79
N PRO A 124 -2.77 -8.17 -23.61
CA PRO A 124 -1.61 -7.38 -23.19
C PRO A 124 -1.87 -6.54 -21.93
N ARG A 125 -3.11 -6.15 -21.67
CA ARG A 125 -3.53 -5.40 -20.46
C ARG A 125 -3.47 -6.23 -19.17
N ASN A 126 -3.35 -7.54 -19.30
CA ASN A 126 -3.27 -8.51 -18.19
C ASN A 126 -1.89 -9.17 -18.11
N ALA A 127 -0.92 -8.74 -18.92
CA ALA A 127 0.42 -9.31 -18.97
C ALA A 127 1.11 -9.35 -17.59
N LEU A 128 0.89 -8.36 -16.73
CA LEU A 128 1.49 -8.29 -15.40
C LEU A 128 1.04 -9.41 -14.45
N LEU A 129 -0.11 -10.04 -14.69
CA LEU A 129 -0.52 -11.26 -13.97
C LEU A 129 0.38 -12.44 -14.36
N LYS A 130 0.77 -12.56 -15.64
CA LYS A 130 1.73 -13.58 -16.10
C LYS A 130 3.11 -13.35 -15.52
N GLU A 131 3.54 -12.08 -15.49
CA GLU A 131 4.84 -11.72 -14.92
C GLU A 131 4.91 -12.01 -13.41
N PHE A 132 3.81 -11.82 -12.67
CA PHE A 132 3.73 -12.27 -11.28
C PHE A 132 3.97 -13.78 -11.18
N VAL A 133 3.24 -14.59 -11.97
CA VAL A 133 3.42 -16.05 -11.97
C VAL A 133 4.83 -16.45 -12.38
N ARG A 134 5.41 -15.84 -13.42
CA ARG A 134 6.79 -16.08 -13.85
C ARG A 134 7.76 -15.88 -12.69
N VAL A 135 7.68 -14.75 -11.99
CA VAL A 135 8.60 -14.44 -10.89
C VAL A 135 8.40 -15.39 -9.71
N VAL A 136 7.16 -15.83 -9.42
CA VAL A 136 6.91 -16.89 -8.43
C VAL A 136 7.62 -18.19 -8.82
N LEU A 137 7.47 -18.66 -10.07
CA LEU A 137 8.08 -19.90 -10.55
C LEU A 137 9.62 -19.81 -10.68
N GLU A 138 10.16 -18.61 -10.93
CA GLU A 138 11.62 -18.36 -10.93
C GLU A 138 12.21 -18.34 -9.51
N LEU A 139 11.52 -17.69 -8.57
CA LEU A 139 12.00 -17.57 -7.18
C LEU A 139 11.74 -18.81 -6.33
N LYS A 140 10.74 -19.63 -6.72
CA LYS A 140 10.32 -20.87 -6.05
C LYS A 140 10.07 -20.72 -4.54
N PRO A 141 9.28 -19.74 -4.09
CA PRO A 141 9.02 -19.55 -2.67
C PRO A 141 8.21 -20.71 -2.06
N ARG A 142 8.24 -20.87 -0.74
CA ARG A 142 7.34 -21.83 -0.05
C ARG A 142 5.86 -21.48 -0.28
N TYR A 143 5.54 -20.18 -0.26
CA TYR A 143 4.19 -19.66 -0.48
C TYR A 143 4.17 -18.52 -1.49
N PHE A 144 3.02 -18.33 -2.13
CA PHE A 144 2.74 -17.11 -2.86
C PHE A 144 1.42 -16.48 -2.42
N LEU A 145 1.34 -15.16 -2.54
CA LEU A 145 0.15 -14.37 -2.22
C LEU A 145 -0.10 -13.34 -3.31
N MET A 146 -1.13 -13.53 -4.13
CA MET A 146 -1.60 -12.52 -5.06
C MET A 146 -2.80 -11.78 -4.48
N GLU A 147 -2.68 -10.48 -4.29
CA GLU A 147 -3.80 -9.60 -3.93
C GLU A 147 -4.39 -8.95 -5.19
N ASN A 148 -5.71 -8.74 -5.20
CA ASN A 148 -6.33 -7.90 -6.21
C ASN A 148 -7.71 -7.35 -5.82
N VAL A 149 -8.29 -6.52 -6.68
CA VAL A 149 -9.64 -5.95 -6.50
C VAL A 149 -10.71 -7.03 -6.46
N ALA A 150 -11.69 -6.89 -5.55
CA ALA A 150 -12.79 -7.86 -5.43
C ALA A 150 -13.64 -8.05 -6.70
N GLY A 151 -13.61 -7.08 -7.62
CA GLY A 151 -14.29 -7.15 -8.91
C GLY A 151 -13.82 -8.30 -9.81
N LEU A 152 -12.60 -8.82 -9.59
CA LEU A 152 -12.09 -9.98 -10.32
C LEU A 152 -12.89 -11.26 -10.06
N MET A 153 -13.62 -11.36 -8.95
CA MET A 153 -14.43 -12.52 -8.62
C MET A 153 -15.84 -12.48 -9.25
N VAL A 154 -16.14 -11.48 -10.09
CA VAL A 154 -17.48 -11.26 -10.67
C VAL A 154 -17.45 -11.38 -12.19
N GLY A 155 -18.45 -12.06 -12.76
CA GLY A 155 -18.64 -12.16 -14.21
C GLY A 155 -17.46 -12.83 -14.94
N GLY A 156 -17.19 -12.39 -16.17
CA GLY A 156 -16.10 -12.91 -17.01
C GLY A 156 -14.69 -12.64 -16.48
N HIS A 157 -14.53 -11.80 -15.46
CA HIS A 157 -13.23 -11.56 -14.83
C HIS A 157 -12.74 -12.75 -14.02
N ARG A 158 -13.65 -13.63 -13.56
CA ARG A 158 -13.26 -14.83 -12.81
C ARG A 158 -12.36 -15.74 -13.63
N GLN A 159 -12.54 -15.76 -14.95
CA GLN A 159 -11.69 -16.50 -15.88
C GLN A 159 -10.21 -16.09 -15.74
N LEU A 160 -9.89 -14.82 -15.44
CA LEU A 160 -8.50 -14.40 -15.21
C LEU A 160 -7.91 -15.05 -13.97
N VAL A 161 -8.71 -15.19 -12.91
CA VAL A 161 -8.27 -15.84 -11.68
C VAL A 161 -8.07 -17.32 -11.94
N ASP A 162 -9.00 -17.98 -12.63
CA ASP A 162 -8.90 -19.40 -12.98
C ASP A 162 -7.66 -19.66 -13.87
N GLU A 163 -7.39 -18.80 -14.87
CA GLU A 163 -6.20 -18.89 -15.72
C GLU A 163 -4.89 -18.64 -14.95
N VAL A 164 -4.87 -17.77 -13.93
CA VAL A 164 -3.72 -17.62 -13.03
C VAL A 164 -3.47 -18.89 -12.22
N VAL A 165 -4.53 -19.52 -11.69
CA VAL A 165 -4.43 -20.80 -10.99
C VAL A 165 -3.84 -21.87 -11.91
N GLU A 166 -4.38 -22.01 -13.12
CA GLU A 166 -3.86 -22.94 -14.12
C GLU A 166 -2.37 -22.73 -14.41
N MET A 167 -1.94 -21.47 -14.59
CA MET A 167 -0.54 -21.16 -14.88
C MET A 167 0.41 -21.50 -13.73
N VAL A 168 0.00 -21.24 -12.49
CA VAL A 168 0.83 -21.53 -11.30
C VAL A 168 0.90 -23.04 -11.04
N GLU A 169 -0.17 -23.78 -11.30
CA GLU A 169 -0.20 -25.24 -11.09
C GLU A 169 0.34 -26.03 -12.29
N ALA A 170 0.61 -25.39 -13.43
CA ALA A 170 0.99 -26.03 -14.69
C ALA A 170 2.29 -26.84 -14.62
N ASP A 171 3.28 -26.38 -13.84
CA ASP A 171 4.54 -27.11 -13.63
C ASP A 171 4.40 -28.24 -12.61
N GLY A 172 3.27 -28.29 -11.89
CA GLY A 172 3.01 -29.26 -10.85
C GLY A 172 3.81 -29.05 -9.58
N GLU A 173 4.37 -27.87 -9.30
CA GLU A 173 5.11 -27.60 -8.06
C GLU A 173 4.27 -26.90 -6.99
N TYR A 174 3.21 -26.19 -7.40
CA TYR A 174 2.34 -25.44 -6.51
C TYR A 174 0.92 -25.99 -6.43
N ARG A 175 0.24 -25.62 -5.35
CA ARG A 175 -1.20 -25.83 -5.14
C ARG A 175 -1.83 -24.53 -4.69
N VAL A 176 -3.05 -24.26 -5.14
CA VAL A 176 -3.82 -23.07 -4.74
C VAL A 176 -4.87 -23.41 -3.69
N VAL A 177 -5.06 -22.51 -2.72
CA VAL A 177 -6.14 -22.61 -1.72
C VAL A 177 -7.48 -22.37 -2.38
N ALA A 178 -8.38 -23.34 -2.27
CA ALA A 178 -9.76 -23.25 -2.78
C ALA A 178 -10.78 -23.43 -1.63
N PRO A 179 -11.93 -22.71 -1.67
CA PRO A 179 -12.30 -21.70 -2.65
C PRO A 179 -11.55 -20.38 -2.43
N ILE A 180 -11.25 -19.67 -3.52
CA ILE A 180 -10.64 -18.34 -3.46
C ILE A 180 -11.61 -17.35 -2.78
N LYS A 181 -11.13 -16.63 -1.76
CA LYS A 181 -11.96 -15.74 -0.94
C LYS A 181 -11.71 -14.25 -1.23
N VAL A 182 -12.80 -13.49 -1.09
CA VAL A 182 -12.75 -12.03 -0.95
C VAL A 182 -12.82 -11.70 0.54
N LEU A 183 -11.80 -11.02 1.05
CA LEU A 183 -11.72 -10.56 2.44
C LEU A 183 -12.08 -9.08 2.54
N GLN A 184 -12.64 -8.68 3.68
CA GLN A 184 -13.02 -7.30 4.00
C GLN A 184 -12.13 -6.76 5.11
N ALA A 185 -11.44 -5.65 4.87
CA ALA A 185 -10.49 -5.06 5.83
C ALA A 185 -11.10 -4.74 7.20
N ALA A 186 -12.39 -4.40 7.23
CA ALA A 186 -13.13 -4.11 8.47
C ALA A 186 -13.26 -5.32 9.40
N ASP A 187 -13.24 -6.54 8.87
CA ASP A 187 -13.27 -7.79 9.66
C ASP A 187 -11.96 -8.01 10.43
N TYR A 188 -10.91 -7.27 10.06
CA TYR A 188 -9.57 -7.32 10.66
C TYR A 188 -9.23 -6.02 11.42
N GLY A 189 -10.26 -5.29 11.84
CA GLY A 189 -10.11 -4.12 12.69
C GLY A 189 -9.56 -2.89 11.97
N SER A 190 -9.83 -2.74 10.67
CA SER A 190 -9.62 -1.46 9.96
C SER A 190 -10.94 -0.67 9.90
N PRO A 191 -10.96 0.63 10.20
CA PRO A 191 -12.18 1.46 10.14
C PRO A 191 -12.51 1.87 8.69
N GLN A 192 -12.39 0.92 7.75
CA GLN A 192 -12.60 1.12 6.32
C GLN A 192 -13.26 -0.11 5.70
N SER A 193 -14.31 0.12 4.91
CA SER A 193 -14.86 -0.91 4.01
C SER A 193 -13.99 -0.99 2.75
N ARG A 194 -13.09 -1.98 2.69
CA ARG A 194 -12.27 -2.32 1.53
C ARG A 194 -12.20 -3.83 1.34
N ARG A 195 -12.80 -4.30 0.25
CA ARG A 195 -12.83 -5.72 -0.14
C ARG A 195 -11.73 -6.01 -1.15
N ARG A 196 -11.05 -7.15 -0.97
CA ARG A 196 -9.96 -7.63 -1.82
C ARG A 196 -10.01 -9.13 -1.99
N VAL A 197 -9.74 -9.60 -3.21
CA VAL A 197 -9.52 -11.02 -3.46
C VAL A 197 -8.06 -11.34 -3.12
N PHE A 198 -7.85 -12.49 -2.49
CA PHE A 198 -6.52 -13.02 -2.24
C PHE A 198 -6.45 -14.41 -2.84
N VAL A 199 -5.49 -14.64 -3.73
CA VAL A 199 -5.15 -15.97 -4.22
C VAL A 199 -3.89 -16.40 -3.47
N MET A 200 -4.03 -17.43 -2.65
CA MET A 200 -2.94 -17.99 -1.85
C MET A 200 -2.61 -19.36 -2.39
N GLY A 201 -1.33 -19.71 -2.39
CA GLY A 201 -0.92 -21.06 -2.68
C GLY A 201 0.42 -21.37 -2.05
N ALA A 202 0.77 -22.64 -2.10
CA ALA A 202 1.92 -23.20 -1.44
C ALA A 202 2.61 -24.21 -2.36
N ARG A 203 3.93 -24.30 -2.23
CA ARG A 203 4.73 -25.35 -2.87
C ARG A 203 4.30 -26.71 -2.30
N LYS A 204 4.37 -27.78 -3.09
CA LYS A 204 3.79 -29.09 -2.73
C LYS A 204 4.40 -29.73 -1.47
N ASP A 205 5.62 -29.37 -1.13
CA ASP A 205 6.36 -29.85 0.04
C ASP A 205 5.93 -29.19 1.37
N VAL A 206 5.11 -28.13 1.33
CA VAL A 206 4.60 -27.45 2.53
C VAL A 206 3.07 -27.53 2.62
N ALA A 207 2.53 -27.30 3.83
CA ALA A 207 1.09 -27.31 4.06
C ALA A 207 0.40 -26.12 3.37
N LEU A 208 -0.78 -26.36 2.79
CA LEU A 208 -1.61 -25.29 2.23
C LEU A 208 -2.14 -24.39 3.37
N PRO A 209 -2.09 -23.06 3.22
CA PRO A 209 -2.62 -22.16 4.24
C PRO A 209 -4.15 -22.13 4.20
N SER A 210 -4.74 -21.71 5.32
CA SER A 210 -6.17 -21.38 5.39
C SER A 210 -6.35 -19.86 5.33
N TYR A 211 -7.50 -19.41 4.82
CA TYR A 211 -7.84 -17.99 4.94
C TYR A 211 -8.05 -17.62 6.42
N PRO A 212 -7.57 -16.45 6.86
CA PRO A 212 -7.76 -16.03 8.24
C PRO A 212 -9.25 -15.84 8.55
N GLU A 213 -9.64 -16.20 9.76
CA GLU A 213 -10.98 -15.92 10.27
C GLU A 213 -11.11 -14.44 10.68
N ALA A 214 -12.34 -13.93 10.66
CA ALA A 214 -12.62 -12.57 11.10
C ALA A 214 -12.25 -12.40 12.58
N THR A 215 -11.67 -11.24 12.91
CA THR A 215 -11.27 -10.91 14.29
C THR A 215 -12.15 -9.84 14.92
N HIS A 216 -12.90 -9.10 14.10
CA HIS A 216 -13.76 -8.02 14.53
C HIS A 216 -15.13 -8.11 13.88
N THR A 217 -16.14 -7.61 14.59
CA THR A 217 -17.45 -7.32 14.00
C THR A 217 -17.40 -5.91 13.38
N PRO A 218 -17.55 -5.74 12.06
CA PRO A 218 -17.52 -4.41 11.44
C PRO A 218 -18.83 -3.65 11.65
N ARG A 219 -18.72 -2.32 11.71
CA ARG A 219 -19.86 -1.39 11.63
C ARG A 219 -20.25 -1.19 10.16
N THR A 220 -21.43 -0.62 9.90
CA THR A 220 -21.73 -0.11 8.55
C THR A 220 -21.06 1.24 8.32
N ILE A 221 -21.01 1.70 7.06
CA ILE A 221 -20.54 3.07 6.72
C ILE A 221 -21.33 4.15 7.48
N LYS A 222 -22.61 3.88 7.81
CA LYS A 222 -23.49 4.79 8.56
C LYS A 222 -23.45 4.58 10.08
N GLY A 223 -22.50 3.80 10.60
CA GLY A 223 -22.33 3.59 12.03
C GLY A 223 -23.30 2.61 12.69
N VAL A 224 -24.13 1.91 11.91
CA VAL A 224 -25.00 0.85 12.45
C VAL A 224 -24.15 -0.34 12.89
N VAL A 225 -24.37 -0.79 14.12
CA VAL A 225 -23.75 -1.99 14.71
C VAL A 225 -24.67 -3.19 14.52
N PRO A 226 -24.15 -4.37 14.09
CA PRO A 226 -24.94 -5.60 14.04
C PRO A 226 -25.54 -5.98 15.41
N LYS A 227 -26.78 -6.50 15.43
CA LYS A 227 -27.54 -6.80 16.67
C LYS A 227 -26.94 -7.92 17.53
N SER A 228 -26.18 -8.84 16.93
CA SER A 228 -25.44 -9.89 17.62
C SER A 228 -24.00 -9.85 17.12
N THR A 229 -23.05 -9.81 18.05
CA THR A 229 -21.62 -9.73 17.75
C THR A 229 -20.90 -10.85 18.51
N ALA A 230 -20.43 -11.87 17.80
CA ALA A 230 -19.60 -12.93 18.38
C ALA A 230 -18.14 -12.50 18.57
N LEU A 231 -17.73 -11.45 17.87
CA LEU A 231 -16.38 -10.87 17.87
C LEU A 231 -16.41 -9.44 18.42
N PRO A 232 -15.31 -8.93 18.99
CA PRO A 232 -15.23 -7.55 19.44
C PRO A 232 -15.52 -6.56 18.32
N LEU A 233 -16.08 -5.40 18.67
CA LEU A 233 -16.44 -4.38 17.69
C LEU A 233 -15.18 -3.77 17.04
N GLY A 234 -15.20 -3.62 15.72
CA GLY A 234 -14.15 -2.92 14.98
C GLY A 234 -14.12 -1.42 15.28
N PRO A 235 -12.96 -0.76 15.08
CA PRO A 235 -12.82 0.68 15.29
C PRO A 235 -13.69 1.48 14.31
N SER A 236 -14.16 2.63 14.77
CA SER A 236 -14.86 3.62 13.95
C SER A 236 -13.92 4.69 13.36
N VAL A 237 -14.46 5.54 12.49
CA VAL A 237 -13.75 6.72 11.97
C VAL A 237 -13.27 7.62 13.11
N ILE A 238 -14.10 7.93 14.11
CA ILE A 238 -13.70 8.84 15.19
C ILE A 238 -12.66 8.18 16.11
N GLU A 239 -12.69 6.86 16.28
CA GLU A 239 -11.62 6.16 16.98
C GLU A 239 -10.28 6.24 16.25
N ALA A 240 -10.28 6.40 14.92
CA ALA A 240 -9.05 6.59 14.15
C ALA A 240 -8.54 8.04 14.13
N LEU A 241 -9.46 9.00 14.07
CA LEU A 241 -9.14 10.40 13.77
C LEU A 241 -9.27 11.34 14.96
N GLY A 242 -10.02 10.97 16.00
CA GLY A 242 -10.51 11.90 17.03
C GLY A 242 -9.43 12.53 17.92
N ASP A 243 -8.22 11.98 17.95
CA ASP A 243 -7.08 12.56 18.66
C ASP A 243 -6.13 13.37 17.78
N LEU A 244 -6.35 13.42 16.45
CA LEU A 244 -5.60 14.31 15.58
C LEU A 244 -6.06 15.76 15.82
N PRO A 245 -5.13 16.72 15.88
CA PRO A 245 -5.52 18.13 15.83
C PRO A 245 -6.13 18.46 14.46
N ASP A 246 -6.87 19.56 14.37
CA ASP A 246 -7.32 20.05 13.07
C ASP A 246 -6.14 20.60 12.26
N ALA A 247 -5.82 19.95 11.13
CA ALA A 247 -4.77 20.37 10.22
C ALA A 247 -4.94 21.83 9.75
N ASP A 248 -6.16 22.36 9.70
CA ASP A 248 -6.40 23.74 9.26
C ASP A 248 -5.92 24.82 10.24
N GLN A 249 -5.56 24.45 11.48
CA GLN A 249 -4.97 25.34 12.48
C GLN A 249 -3.47 25.62 12.24
N PHE A 250 -2.84 24.90 11.29
CA PHE A 250 -1.40 25.01 11.02
C PHE A 250 -1.18 25.65 9.64
N PRO A 251 -0.73 26.92 9.58
CA PRO A 251 -0.40 27.58 8.32
C PRO A 251 0.70 26.89 7.52
N GLU A 252 1.66 26.25 8.21
CA GLU A 252 2.79 25.53 7.60
C GLU A 252 2.31 24.44 6.63
N LEU A 253 1.19 23.77 6.96
CA LEU A 253 0.62 22.70 6.16
C LEU A 253 -0.02 23.19 4.84
N LEU A 254 -0.04 24.50 4.56
CA LEU A 254 -0.36 25.04 3.23
C LEU A 254 0.81 24.89 2.26
N HIS A 255 2.04 24.81 2.77
CA HIS A 255 3.27 24.81 1.99
C HIS A 255 4.07 23.51 2.12
N ASP A 256 3.84 22.74 3.16
CA ASP A 256 4.49 21.44 3.41
C ASP A 256 3.47 20.37 3.87
N ASP A 257 3.91 19.12 4.03
CA ASP A 257 3.10 18.02 4.56
C ASP A 257 3.33 17.74 6.05
N ASN A 258 4.28 18.42 6.70
CA ASN A 258 4.60 18.24 8.11
C ASN A 258 4.67 19.54 8.92
N THR A 259 4.35 19.44 10.20
CA THR A 259 4.55 20.48 11.21
C THR A 259 4.90 19.86 12.56
N SER A 260 5.53 20.63 13.45
CA SER A 260 6.02 20.21 14.77
C SER A 260 5.34 21.02 15.89
N GLY A 261 5.60 20.68 17.16
CA GLY A 261 4.97 21.35 18.30
C GLY A 261 3.48 21.08 18.42
N VAL A 262 3.02 19.96 17.87
CA VAL A 262 1.61 19.58 17.83
C VAL A 262 1.16 18.92 19.13
N THR A 263 0.03 19.39 19.66
CA THR A 263 -0.66 18.71 20.76
C THR A 263 -1.74 17.79 20.22
N TYR A 264 -1.55 16.48 20.43
CA TYR A 264 -2.57 15.48 20.13
C TYR A 264 -3.61 15.38 21.25
N GLY A 265 -4.84 15.03 20.87
CA GLY A 265 -5.88 14.67 21.82
C GLY A 265 -5.62 13.32 22.51
N LYS A 266 -6.60 12.90 23.33
CA LYS A 266 -6.60 11.59 23.98
C LYS A 266 -6.89 10.50 22.93
N PRO A 267 -5.96 9.56 22.68
CA PRO A 267 -6.15 8.53 21.67
C PRO A 267 -7.15 7.46 22.14
N SER A 268 -7.89 6.88 21.19
CA SER A 268 -8.57 5.59 21.36
C SER A 268 -7.55 4.45 21.48
N ASP A 269 -8.01 3.22 21.77
CA ASP A 269 -7.12 2.03 21.70
C ASP A 269 -6.47 1.87 20.32
N TYR A 270 -7.25 2.09 19.26
CA TYR A 270 -6.80 1.99 17.88
C TYR A 270 -5.73 3.05 17.58
N ALA A 271 -6.00 4.32 17.86
CA ALA A 271 -5.08 5.41 17.59
C ALA A 271 -3.81 5.31 18.46
N ALA A 272 -3.92 4.83 19.71
CA ALA A 272 -2.77 4.67 20.59
C ALA A 272 -1.77 3.63 20.06
N LYS A 273 -2.26 2.55 19.43
CA LYS A 273 -1.41 1.56 18.74
C LYS A 273 -0.72 2.18 17.53
N LEU A 274 -1.45 2.92 16.68
CA LEU A 274 -0.85 3.58 15.51
C LEU A 274 0.19 4.64 15.90
N ARG A 275 -0.02 5.34 17.01
CA ARG A 275 0.93 6.32 17.59
C ARG A 275 2.14 5.68 18.26
N GLY A 276 2.16 4.37 18.47
CA GLY A 276 3.17 3.70 19.28
C GLY A 276 3.14 4.08 20.77
N SER A 277 2.06 4.69 21.27
CA SER A 277 1.87 4.97 22.70
C SER A 277 1.28 3.78 23.46
N LYS A 278 0.69 2.81 22.75
CA LYS A 278 0.27 1.52 23.28
C LYS A 278 0.90 0.39 22.46
N LYS A 279 1.42 -0.63 23.15
CA LYS A 279 1.98 -1.82 22.51
C LYS A 279 0.87 -2.65 21.84
N ASP A 280 1.08 -3.03 20.58
CA ASP A 280 0.35 -4.11 19.93
C ASP A 280 1.18 -5.39 20.07
N ALA A 281 0.70 -6.34 20.86
CA ALA A 281 1.40 -7.60 21.14
C ALA A 281 1.53 -8.49 19.89
N SER A 282 0.72 -8.23 18.88
CA SER A 282 0.59 -9.05 17.69
C SER A 282 1.33 -8.45 16.49
N ASP A 283 1.89 -7.25 16.65
CA ASP A 283 2.77 -6.61 15.67
C ASP A 283 4.22 -7.07 15.86
N TYR A 284 4.76 -7.79 14.87
CA TYR A 284 6.13 -8.29 14.83
C TYR A 284 7.09 -7.45 13.98
N SER A 285 6.64 -6.31 13.45
CA SER A 285 7.47 -5.42 12.62
C SER A 285 8.69 -4.89 13.37
N ARG A 286 9.70 -4.42 12.62
CA ARG A 286 10.85 -3.71 13.17
C ARG A 286 10.36 -2.41 13.83
N PRO A 287 10.62 -2.21 15.14
CA PRO A 287 10.29 -0.96 15.80
C PRO A 287 10.98 0.23 15.11
N ARG A 288 10.21 1.29 14.88
CA ARG A 288 10.68 2.56 14.30
C ARG A 288 10.47 3.71 15.28
N PRO A 289 11.21 4.82 15.14
CA PRO A 289 11.06 5.97 16.02
C PRO A 289 9.61 6.47 16.05
N ARG A 290 9.12 6.74 17.25
CA ARG A 290 7.78 7.30 17.45
C ARG A 290 7.81 8.79 17.14
N LEU A 291 6.76 9.28 16.46
CA LEU A 291 6.48 10.71 16.33
C LEU A 291 5.78 11.19 17.61
N ALA A 292 6.39 12.13 18.32
CA ALA A 292 5.88 12.61 19.61
C ALA A 292 4.91 13.78 19.43
N ASP A 293 5.37 14.83 18.77
CA ASP A 293 4.74 16.15 18.60
C ASP A 293 4.78 16.63 17.14
N GLU A 294 4.96 15.71 16.20
CA GLU A 294 4.97 16.00 14.76
C GLU A 294 3.71 15.48 14.10
N LEU A 295 3.04 16.33 13.32
CA LEU A 295 1.95 15.93 12.43
C LEU A 295 2.49 15.89 10.99
N THR A 296 2.65 14.69 10.45
CA THR A 296 3.20 14.47 9.10
C THR A 296 2.13 14.03 8.11
N SER A 297 2.42 14.09 6.80
CA SER A 297 1.51 13.70 5.72
C SER A 297 0.14 14.39 5.81
N SER A 298 0.15 15.67 6.19
CA SER A 298 -1.06 16.43 6.53
C SER A 298 -1.24 17.70 5.71
N ALA A 299 -0.61 17.77 4.53
CA ALA A 299 -0.75 18.89 3.60
C ALA A 299 -2.23 19.26 3.35
N ARG A 300 -2.57 20.53 3.57
CA ARG A 300 -3.93 21.05 3.56
C ARG A 300 -4.51 21.15 2.16
N THR A 301 -5.83 21.11 2.07
CA THR A 301 -6.57 21.43 0.85
C THR A 301 -7.32 22.73 1.04
N VAL A 302 -7.04 23.71 0.19
CA VAL A 302 -7.79 24.97 0.19
C VAL A 302 -9.15 24.74 -0.47
N HIS A 303 -10.22 25.01 0.28
CA HIS A 303 -11.59 24.91 -0.21
C HIS A 303 -12.20 26.31 -0.39
N THR A 304 -13.07 26.46 -1.39
CA THR A 304 -13.86 27.69 -1.53
C THR A 304 -14.88 27.78 -0.40
N LYS A 305 -15.30 29.00 -0.03
CA LYS A 305 -16.34 29.22 0.98
C LYS A 305 -17.62 28.42 0.67
N LYS A 306 -18.05 28.40 -0.60
CA LYS A 306 -19.19 27.58 -1.06
C LYS A 306 -19.01 26.09 -0.81
N SER A 307 -17.80 25.55 -0.91
CA SER A 307 -17.54 24.14 -0.59
C SER A 307 -17.54 23.89 0.91
N ILE A 308 -16.94 24.78 1.69
CA ILE A 308 -16.95 24.72 3.17
C ILE A 308 -18.39 24.71 3.70
N ASP A 309 -19.23 25.63 3.23
CA ASP A 309 -20.63 25.74 3.69
C ASP A 309 -21.42 24.47 3.33
N ARG A 310 -21.21 23.90 2.14
CA ARG A 310 -21.82 22.62 1.74
C ARG A 310 -21.33 21.45 2.58
N PHE A 311 -20.04 21.38 2.86
CA PHE A 311 -19.45 20.32 3.67
C PHE A 311 -19.93 20.39 5.12
N ALA A 312 -20.10 21.59 5.66
CA ALA A 312 -20.66 21.80 7.00
C ALA A 312 -22.11 21.31 7.11
N SER A 313 -22.92 21.53 6.06
CA SER A 313 -24.33 21.13 6.01
C SER A 313 -24.57 19.68 5.56
N ALA A 314 -23.55 18.96 5.10
CA ALA A 314 -23.72 17.57 4.67
C ALA A 314 -23.94 16.66 5.89
N GLU A 315 -24.93 15.77 5.87
CA GLU A 315 -25.17 14.85 7.00
C GLU A 315 -24.08 13.76 7.09
N PRO A 316 -23.54 13.43 8.29
CA PRO A 316 -22.58 12.35 8.44
C PRO A 316 -23.10 11.01 7.89
N GLY A 317 -22.24 10.28 7.17
CA GLY A 317 -22.61 9.02 6.50
C GLY A 317 -23.40 9.20 5.20
N THR A 318 -23.54 10.43 4.70
CA THR A 318 -24.24 10.73 3.44
C THR A 318 -23.32 11.38 2.40
N THR A 319 -23.72 11.30 1.14
CA THR A 319 -22.99 11.89 0.02
C THR A 319 -23.47 13.31 -0.21
N GLU A 320 -22.55 14.28 -0.12
CA GLU A 320 -22.85 15.69 -0.42
C GLU A 320 -23.29 15.83 -1.89
N THR A 321 -24.33 16.61 -2.12
CA THR A 321 -25.13 16.54 -3.36
C THR A 321 -24.37 17.00 -4.61
N VAL A 322 -23.48 17.99 -4.49
CA VAL A 322 -22.83 18.62 -5.65
C VAL A 322 -21.44 18.03 -5.94
N SER A 323 -20.58 17.86 -4.92
CA SER A 323 -19.25 17.23 -5.08
C SER A 323 -19.34 15.72 -5.16
N ARG A 324 -20.43 15.12 -4.68
CA ARG A 324 -20.60 13.67 -4.54
C ARG A 324 -19.59 13.04 -3.58
N PHE A 325 -19.04 13.82 -2.65
CA PHE A 325 -18.13 13.31 -1.63
C PHE A 325 -18.92 12.78 -0.43
N LEU A 326 -18.55 11.61 0.07
CA LEU A 326 -19.12 11.07 1.30
C LEU A 326 -18.61 11.90 2.48
N ARG A 327 -19.50 12.42 3.33
CA ARG A 327 -19.12 12.86 4.69
C ARG A 327 -19.02 11.63 5.57
N LEU A 328 -17.85 11.43 6.18
CA LEU A 328 -17.64 10.28 7.05
C LEU A 328 -18.58 10.35 8.25
N HIS A 329 -19.18 9.21 8.60
CA HIS A 329 -19.92 9.08 9.85
C HIS A 329 -18.91 8.85 10.99
N PRO A 330 -18.96 9.59 12.12
CA PRO A 330 -18.00 9.43 13.21
C PRO A 330 -17.97 8.00 13.75
N ASP A 331 -19.14 7.40 13.97
CA ASP A 331 -19.25 6.00 14.42
C ASP A 331 -19.25 4.98 13.29
N GLY A 332 -19.02 5.39 12.03
CA GLY A 332 -19.08 4.51 10.86
C GLY A 332 -17.72 3.99 10.41
N LEU A 333 -17.74 3.36 9.23
CA LEU A 333 -16.55 3.04 8.46
C LEU A 333 -16.30 4.08 7.37
N CYS A 334 -15.03 4.30 7.04
CA CYS A 334 -14.64 4.96 5.80
C CYS A 334 -15.03 4.11 4.58
N ASN A 335 -15.44 4.75 3.50
CA ASN A 335 -15.57 4.07 2.20
C ASN A 335 -14.19 3.72 1.62
N THR A 336 -14.16 2.91 0.55
CA THR A 336 -12.91 2.59 -0.15
C THR A 336 -12.21 3.87 -0.63
N LEU A 337 -11.02 4.14 -0.09
CA LEU A 337 -10.12 5.16 -0.61
C LEU A 337 -9.52 4.69 -1.94
N ARG A 338 -9.58 5.54 -2.97
CA ARG A 338 -9.16 5.25 -4.34
C ARG A 338 -7.93 6.08 -4.70
N ALA A 339 -7.05 5.53 -5.53
CA ALA A 339 -5.78 6.14 -5.87
C ALA A 339 -5.88 7.42 -6.73
N GLY A 340 -6.96 7.57 -7.51
CA GLY A 340 -7.07 8.66 -8.49
C GLY A 340 -6.51 8.26 -9.86
N THR A 341 -6.16 9.24 -10.69
CA THR A 341 -5.62 8.99 -12.04
C THR A 341 -4.10 9.07 -12.06
N ALA A 342 -3.48 8.28 -12.93
CA ALA A 342 -2.06 8.36 -13.24
C ALA A 342 -1.71 9.69 -13.96
N SER A 343 -0.42 10.03 -14.01
CA SER A 343 0.07 11.31 -14.53
C SER A 343 -0.29 11.57 -15.98
N ASP A 344 -0.29 10.51 -16.79
CA ASP A 344 -0.71 10.47 -18.19
C ASP A 344 -2.19 10.82 -18.38
N ARG A 345 -3.02 10.63 -17.34
CA ARG A 345 -4.46 10.90 -17.31
C ARG A 345 -4.83 12.09 -16.43
N GLY A 346 -3.90 13.04 -16.28
CA GLY A 346 -4.16 14.36 -15.68
C GLY A 346 -3.86 14.50 -14.19
N ALA A 347 -3.27 13.49 -13.53
CA ALA A 347 -2.79 13.55 -12.15
C ALA A 347 -3.83 14.06 -11.13
N TYR A 348 -5.06 13.55 -11.21
CA TYR A 348 -6.15 13.94 -10.33
C TYR A 348 -6.27 12.99 -9.14
N THR A 349 -6.41 13.53 -7.93
CA THR A 349 -6.83 12.72 -6.77
C THR A 349 -8.25 12.21 -7.00
N ALA A 350 -8.54 10.98 -6.60
CA ALA A 350 -9.93 10.53 -6.52
C ALA A 350 -10.73 11.39 -5.52
N PRO A 351 -12.08 11.40 -5.62
CA PRO A 351 -12.95 11.97 -4.59
C PRO A 351 -12.54 11.52 -3.18
N ARG A 352 -12.11 12.49 -2.36
CA ARG A 352 -11.71 12.29 -0.97
C ARG A 352 -12.92 12.53 -0.08
N PRO A 353 -13.18 11.67 0.92
CA PRO A 353 -14.32 11.88 1.80
C PRO A 353 -14.13 13.16 2.64
N ILE A 354 -15.25 13.76 3.02
CA ILE A 354 -15.31 14.92 3.91
C ILE A 354 -15.07 14.42 5.34
N HIS A 355 -14.23 15.13 6.10
CA HIS A 355 -13.92 14.84 7.49
C HIS A 355 -15.21 14.76 8.33
N PRO A 356 -15.32 13.87 9.34
CA PRO A 356 -16.55 13.75 10.13
C PRO A 356 -16.92 15.05 10.86
N VAL A 357 -15.93 15.77 11.37
CA VAL A 357 -16.11 16.97 12.21
C VAL A 357 -15.88 18.28 11.46
N TYR A 358 -14.92 18.32 10.54
CA TYR A 358 -14.41 19.57 9.97
C TYR A 358 -14.93 19.70 8.54
N PRO A 359 -15.31 20.91 8.08
CA PRO A 359 -15.87 21.13 6.74
C PRO A 359 -14.77 21.18 5.66
N ARG A 360 -13.93 20.14 5.62
CA ARG A 360 -12.85 19.91 4.66
C ARG A 360 -12.77 18.43 4.30
N VAL A 361 -12.12 18.12 3.19
CA VAL A 361 -11.77 16.72 2.89
C VAL A 361 -10.64 16.24 3.79
N ILE A 362 -10.53 14.92 3.94
CA ILE A 362 -9.48 14.34 4.78
C ILE A 362 -8.06 14.59 4.23
N THR A 363 -7.07 14.61 5.12
CA THR A 363 -5.64 14.64 4.80
C THR A 363 -5.09 13.25 4.46
N VAL A 364 -3.83 13.17 4.01
CA VAL A 364 -3.16 11.89 3.74
C VAL A 364 -2.95 11.11 5.05
N ARG A 365 -2.62 11.76 6.16
CA ARG A 365 -2.51 11.15 7.50
C ARG A 365 -3.83 10.58 8.00
N GLU A 366 -4.92 11.33 7.84
CA GLU A 366 -6.25 10.86 8.22
C GLU A 366 -6.64 9.63 7.36
N ALA A 367 -6.36 9.67 6.05
CA ALA A 367 -6.52 8.51 5.17
C ALA A 367 -5.66 7.31 5.60
N ALA A 368 -4.40 7.56 5.98
CA ALA A 368 -3.45 6.53 6.40
C ALA A 368 -3.91 5.83 7.68
N ARG A 369 -4.41 6.59 8.66
CA ARG A 369 -5.00 6.03 9.88
C ARG A 369 -6.25 5.22 9.62
N LEU A 370 -7.11 5.65 8.68
CA LEU A 370 -8.28 4.86 8.27
C LEU A 370 -7.88 3.55 7.56
N HIS A 371 -6.66 3.49 7.01
CA HIS A 371 -6.09 2.32 6.35
C HIS A 371 -5.21 1.44 7.27
N GLY A 372 -5.00 1.85 8.52
CA GLY A 372 -4.21 1.08 9.50
C GLY A 372 -2.70 1.31 9.47
N TYR A 373 -2.22 2.37 8.81
CA TYR A 373 -0.81 2.75 8.87
C TYR A 373 -0.44 3.38 10.21
N PRO A 374 0.67 2.97 10.84
CA PRO A 374 1.25 3.67 11.97
C PRO A 374 1.60 5.12 11.65
N ASP A 375 1.63 5.98 12.67
CA ASP A 375 1.88 7.40 12.50
C ASP A 375 3.31 7.69 12.01
N TRP A 376 4.28 6.83 12.32
CA TRP A 376 5.64 6.96 11.80
C TRP A 376 5.74 6.72 10.29
N PHE A 377 4.77 6.03 9.68
CA PHE A 377 4.80 5.71 8.26
C PHE A 377 4.59 6.99 7.45
N ARG A 378 5.49 7.28 6.50
CA ARG A 378 5.44 8.49 5.66
C ARG A 378 5.05 8.14 4.23
N PHE A 379 4.49 9.13 3.57
CA PHE A 379 4.08 9.11 2.18
C PHE A 379 4.80 10.24 1.44
N HIS A 380 4.73 10.24 0.12
CA HIS A 380 5.24 11.36 -0.66
C HIS A 380 4.50 12.65 -0.28
N VAL A 381 5.24 13.77 -0.22
CA VAL A 381 4.73 15.05 0.33
C VAL A 381 3.57 15.66 -0.45
N THR A 382 3.45 15.31 -1.74
CA THR A 382 2.33 15.76 -2.55
C THR A 382 1.07 14.98 -2.22
N LYS A 383 -0.04 15.69 -2.03
CA LYS A 383 -1.38 15.09 -1.84
C LYS A 383 -1.69 14.04 -2.91
N TRP A 384 -1.35 14.30 -4.17
CA TRP A 384 -1.65 13.38 -5.27
C TRP A 384 -0.94 12.03 -5.11
N ASN A 385 0.37 12.00 -4.85
CA ASN A 385 1.09 10.75 -4.65
C ASN A 385 0.67 10.06 -3.35
N GLY A 386 0.56 10.79 -2.22
CA GLY A 386 0.14 10.18 -0.96
C GLY A 386 -1.24 9.50 -1.04
N PHE A 387 -2.21 10.09 -1.73
CA PHE A 387 -3.51 9.43 -1.96
C PHE A 387 -3.44 8.28 -2.99
N ARG A 388 -2.53 8.33 -3.99
CA ARG A 388 -2.26 7.20 -4.89
C ARG A 388 -1.68 6.01 -4.11
N GLU A 389 -0.69 6.28 -3.28
CA GLU A 389 0.01 5.32 -2.43
C GLU A 389 -0.98 4.61 -1.50
N ILE A 390 -1.82 5.34 -0.76
CA ILE A 390 -2.86 4.77 0.11
C ILE A 390 -3.98 4.09 -0.69
N GLY A 391 -4.37 4.68 -1.82
CA GLY A 391 -5.48 4.17 -2.63
C GLY A 391 -5.17 2.84 -3.30
N ASN A 392 -3.91 2.60 -3.66
CA ASN A 392 -3.43 1.36 -4.27
C ASN A 392 -3.09 0.27 -3.27
N SER A 393 -2.73 0.63 -2.03
CA SER A 393 -2.19 -0.31 -1.05
C SER A 393 -3.23 -1.29 -0.47
N VAL A 394 -2.72 -2.40 0.07
CA VAL A 394 -3.47 -3.28 0.96
C VAL A 394 -3.49 -2.66 2.35
N PRO A 395 -4.64 -2.61 3.07
CA PRO A 395 -4.66 -2.21 4.47
C PRO A 395 -3.72 -3.09 5.29
N ALA A 396 -2.85 -2.47 6.09
CA ALA A 396 -1.78 -3.18 6.78
C ALA A 396 -2.33 -4.32 7.67
N ARG A 397 -3.43 -4.09 8.38
CA ARG A 397 -4.07 -5.12 9.23
C ARG A 397 -4.62 -6.31 8.45
N LEU A 398 -5.10 -6.07 7.23
CA LEU A 398 -5.57 -7.14 6.35
C LEU A 398 -4.39 -7.96 5.80
N GLY A 399 -3.35 -7.28 5.30
CA GLY A 399 -2.11 -7.94 4.86
C GLY A 399 -1.46 -8.75 6.00
N ARG A 400 -1.52 -8.22 7.22
CA ARG A 400 -1.05 -8.89 8.43
C ARG A 400 -1.84 -10.15 8.79
N ALA A 401 -3.16 -10.10 8.72
CA ALA A 401 -3.99 -11.27 9.01
C ALA A 401 -3.70 -12.41 8.01
N VAL A 402 -3.56 -12.07 6.73
CA VAL A 402 -3.23 -13.05 5.69
C VAL A 402 -1.80 -13.58 5.86
N GLY A 403 -0.83 -12.70 6.13
CA GLY A 403 0.54 -13.11 6.41
C GLY A 403 0.65 -14.02 7.63
N ALA A 404 -0.11 -13.74 8.70
CA ALA A 404 -0.11 -14.56 9.91
C ALA A 404 -0.66 -15.97 9.64
N ALA A 405 -1.72 -16.10 8.83
CA ALA A 405 -2.26 -17.40 8.44
C ALA A 405 -1.28 -18.23 7.59
N ILE A 406 -0.46 -17.56 6.77
CA ILE A 406 0.62 -18.22 6.03
C ILE A 406 1.71 -18.72 6.99
N LEU A 407 2.15 -17.90 7.95
CA LEU A 407 3.16 -18.32 8.94
C LEU A 407 2.66 -19.47 9.85
N GLU A 408 1.37 -19.46 10.18
CA GLU A 408 0.73 -20.56 10.93
C GLU A 408 0.80 -21.88 10.16
N ALA A 409 0.43 -21.86 8.87
CA ALA A 409 0.55 -23.03 8.01
C ALA A 409 1.99 -23.48 7.80
N ASP A 410 2.93 -22.54 7.88
CA ASP A 410 4.36 -22.81 7.77
C ASP A 410 5.02 -23.26 9.09
N GLU A 411 4.22 -23.36 10.17
CA GLU A 411 4.67 -23.69 11.53
C GLU A 411 5.76 -22.74 12.06
N VAL A 412 5.80 -21.50 11.56
CA VAL A 412 6.77 -20.48 11.97
C VAL A 412 6.22 -19.68 13.13
N THR A 413 6.92 -19.71 14.27
CA THR A 413 6.66 -18.77 15.37
C THR A 413 7.28 -17.41 15.03
N PRO A 414 6.48 -16.34 14.83
CA PRO A 414 7.02 -15.04 14.46
C PRO A 414 7.84 -14.43 15.60
N ILE A 415 8.95 -13.79 15.23
CA ILE A 415 9.82 -13.04 16.15
C ILE A 415 9.78 -11.56 15.81
N LYS A 416 9.90 -10.70 16.84
CA LYS A 416 9.92 -9.25 16.68
C LYS A 416 11.19 -8.84 15.94
N GLY A 417 11.05 -8.01 14.90
CA GLY A 417 12.18 -7.45 14.17
C GLY A 417 13.09 -6.57 15.02
N LYS A 418 14.37 -6.47 14.65
CA LYS A 418 15.30 -5.54 15.29
C LYS A 418 14.91 -4.08 14.98
N PRO A 419 15.04 -3.15 15.95
CA PRO A 419 14.77 -1.72 15.70
C PRO A 419 15.52 -1.19 14.48
N VAL A 420 14.88 -0.29 13.74
CA VAL A 420 15.42 0.32 12.52
C VAL A 420 15.10 1.82 12.53
N LYS A 421 16.02 2.64 12.02
CA LYS A 421 15.71 4.05 11.71
C LYS A 421 14.87 4.12 10.43
N LEU A 422 14.29 5.28 10.14
CA LEU A 422 13.70 5.56 8.83
C LEU A 422 14.81 6.02 7.86
N GLY A 423 14.53 5.94 6.56
CA GLY A 423 15.43 6.44 5.51
C GLY A 423 15.53 7.97 5.48
N SER A 424 16.29 8.52 4.52
CA SER A 424 16.39 9.98 4.35
C SER A 424 15.04 10.57 3.97
N THR A 425 14.63 11.66 4.64
CA THR A 425 13.42 12.40 4.30
C THR A 425 13.43 12.92 2.87
N ASP A 426 14.61 13.13 2.27
CA ASP A 426 14.73 13.55 0.88
C ASP A 426 13.97 12.65 -0.10
N LEU A 427 13.92 11.34 0.19
CA LEU A 427 13.18 10.35 -0.60
C LEU A 427 11.68 10.71 -0.74
N LEU A 428 11.11 11.37 0.27
CA LEU A 428 9.71 11.77 0.31
C LEU A 428 9.39 13.02 -0.52
N TYR A 429 10.43 13.80 -0.87
CA TYR A 429 10.33 15.07 -1.60
C TYR A 429 10.80 14.94 -3.06
N MET A 430 11.27 13.77 -3.48
CA MET A 430 11.79 13.57 -4.83
C MET A 430 10.75 13.82 -5.90
N THR A 431 11.07 14.71 -6.84
CA THR A 431 10.36 14.76 -8.11
C THR A 431 10.58 13.46 -8.90
N ALA A 432 9.71 13.18 -9.87
CA ALA A 432 9.85 12.01 -10.75
C ALA A 432 11.23 11.92 -11.43
N GLY A 433 11.84 13.07 -11.78
CA GLY A 433 13.18 13.12 -12.37
C GLY A 433 14.27 12.76 -11.35
N GLN A 434 14.20 13.32 -10.14
CA GLN A 434 15.16 13.01 -9.08
C GLN A 434 15.08 11.54 -8.66
N ALA A 435 13.88 10.99 -8.52
CA ALA A 435 13.70 9.58 -8.20
C ALA A 435 14.23 8.67 -9.33
N HIS A 436 13.99 9.05 -10.59
CA HIS A 436 14.51 8.33 -11.75
C HIS A 436 16.05 8.30 -11.76
N ASP A 437 16.69 9.44 -11.50
CA ASP A 437 18.15 9.55 -11.40
C ASP A 437 18.70 8.78 -10.19
N TYR A 438 18.02 8.85 -9.03
CA TYR A 438 18.41 8.15 -7.80
C TYR A 438 18.51 6.63 -7.98
N PHE A 439 17.56 6.05 -8.71
CA PHE A 439 17.53 4.62 -9.03
C PHE A 439 18.37 4.25 -10.27
N GLY A 440 19.04 5.21 -10.92
CA GLY A 440 19.90 4.96 -12.07
C GLY A 440 19.15 4.42 -13.29
N LEU A 441 17.91 4.85 -13.48
CA LEU A 441 17.04 4.35 -14.54
C LEU A 441 17.44 4.98 -15.88
N VAL A 442 17.47 4.17 -16.96
CA VAL A 442 17.93 4.61 -18.29
C VAL A 442 16.76 5.00 -19.19
N GLU A 443 15.64 4.30 -19.04
CA GLU A 443 14.40 4.55 -19.78
C GLU A 443 13.40 5.29 -18.90
N ARG A 444 12.80 6.36 -19.41
CA ARG A 444 11.79 7.11 -18.66
C ARG A 444 10.57 6.24 -18.37
N VAL A 445 10.37 5.95 -17.08
CA VAL A 445 9.37 4.97 -16.61
C VAL A 445 7.96 5.56 -16.46
N ILE A 446 7.84 6.83 -16.06
CA ILE A 446 6.54 7.49 -15.88
C ILE A 446 6.16 8.27 -17.16
N PRO A 447 5.04 7.96 -17.82
CA PRO A 447 4.57 8.73 -18.96
C PRO A 447 4.11 10.13 -18.53
N GLN A 448 4.57 11.17 -19.23
CA GLN A 448 4.11 12.55 -19.04
C GLN A 448 2.94 12.83 -19.97
N ARG A 449 2.02 13.68 -19.52
CA ARG A 449 0.95 14.22 -20.38
C ARG A 449 1.58 14.90 -21.60
N ASP A 450 1.15 14.51 -22.79
CA ASP A 450 1.55 15.20 -24.02
C ASP A 450 0.89 16.59 -24.04
N ARG A 451 1.69 17.64 -23.79
CA ARG A 451 1.19 19.02 -23.70
C ARG A 451 0.82 19.61 -25.07
N LYS A 452 0.99 18.85 -26.16
CA LYS A 452 0.68 19.28 -27.53
C LYS A 452 -0.79 19.11 -27.95
N VAL A 453 -1.62 18.49 -27.12
CA VAL A 453 -3.06 18.37 -27.36
C VAL A 453 -3.80 19.06 -26.21
N GLY A 454 -3.95 20.37 -26.34
CA GLY A 454 -4.67 21.25 -25.42
C GLY A 454 -5.34 22.36 -26.19
#